data_AF-A0A972VDV8-F1
#
_entry.id   AF-A0A972VDV8-F1
#
_cell.length_a   1.000
_cell.length_b   1.000
_cell.length_c   1.000
_cell.angle_alpha   90.00
_cell.angle_beta   90.00
_cell.angle_gamma   90.00
#
_symmetry.space_group_name_H-M   'P 1'
#
loop_
_entity.id
_entity.type
_entity.pdbx_description
1 polymer ?
#
loop_
_entity_poly.entity_id
_entity_poly.type
_entity_poly.pdbx_seq_one_letter_code
_entity_poly.pdbx_strand_id
1 'polypeptide(L)'
;MDWNNDGKKDLLSGDTKGQVWLYLNTGTVTEPVLAAGVRVLSAGNPITGKPVALNDGSGKSISPQSLMGSYSKLHWGDVHGDGLEDLLVGQSYGTQNHIVVYRNVGTIDKPELAKPKTFTLAKLSKSRPSPYLGDLDGDGKPDMICGTDGKDILFYRNTGTVSKPKWPKAEKLKLKGPGFQNGYRHRLTVTDWNEDGKSDLLVGDYYQKNGSISGNLWLFLGK
;
A
#
# COMPACT_ATOMS: atom_id res chain seq x y z
N MET A 1 4.02 -12.35 -1.28
CA MET A 1 3.46 -12.31 -2.66
C MET A 1 4.20 -13.37 -3.48
N ASP A 2 3.82 -13.70 -4.71
CA ASP A 2 4.56 -14.65 -5.55
C ASP A 2 5.10 -13.86 -6.74
N TRP A 3 6.40 -13.53 -6.74
CA TRP A 3 6.99 -12.57 -7.68
C TRP A 3 7.29 -13.19 -9.04
N ASN A 4 7.72 -14.44 -9.04
CA ASN A 4 8.11 -15.17 -10.24
C ASN A 4 7.07 -16.24 -10.62
N ASN A 5 5.90 -16.24 -9.96
CA ASN A 5 4.78 -17.14 -10.22
C ASN A 5 5.17 -18.62 -10.15
N ASP A 6 6.08 -18.96 -9.23
CA ASP A 6 6.58 -20.32 -9.04
C ASP A 6 5.78 -21.13 -8.00
N GLY A 7 4.71 -20.54 -7.46
CA GLY A 7 3.84 -21.11 -6.44
C GLY A 7 4.36 -20.91 -5.01
N LYS A 8 5.53 -20.30 -4.82
CA LYS A 8 6.12 -20.02 -3.50
C LYS A 8 5.92 -18.55 -3.16
N LYS A 9 5.71 -18.27 -1.87
CA LYS A 9 5.60 -16.89 -1.42
C LYS A 9 6.99 -16.29 -1.19
N ASP A 10 7.25 -15.21 -1.90
CA ASP A 10 8.38 -14.30 -1.79
C ASP A 10 8.10 -13.13 -0.84
N LEU A 11 9.18 -12.43 -0.48
CA LEU A 11 9.15 -11.25 0.38
C LEU A 11 9.57 -9.99 -0.39
N LEU A 12 8.70 -8.98 -0.37
CA LEU A 12 9.03 -7.60 -0.68
C LEU A 12 9.18 -6.79 0.60
N SER A 13 10.25 -6.01 0.72
CA SER A 13 10.51 -5.15 1.87
C SER A 13 10.92 -3.75 1.44
N GLY A 14 10.42 -2.74 2.14
CA GLY A 14 10.95 -1.39 2.09
C GLY A 14 12.09 -1.21 3.09
N ASP A 15 13.04 -0.31 2.81
CA ASP A 15 14.02 0.15 3.79
C ASP A 15 13.81 1.62 4.22
N THR A 16 14.60 2.06 5.20
CA THR A 16 14.51 3.43 5.74
C THR A 16 14.92 4.52 4.75
N LYS A 17 15.55 4.17 3.62
CA LYS A 17 15.88 5.07 2.51
C LYS A 17 14.83 5.03 1.40
N GLY A 18 13.74 4.28 1.60
CA GLY A 18 12.66 4.08 0.64
C GLY A 18 13.04 3.18 -0.53
N GLN A 19 14.12 2.41 -0.41
CA GLN A 19 14.43 1.37 -1.39
C GLN A 19 13.47 0.19 -1.20
N VAL A 20 13.21 -0.52 -2.28
CA VAL A 20 12.43 -1.76 -2.27
C VAL A 20 13.35 -2.93 -2.59
N TRP A 21 13.28 -3.95 -1.75
CA TRP A 21 14.09 -5.15 -1.79
C TRP A 21 13.18 -6.36 -2.02
N LEU A 22 13.61 -7.26 -2.89
CA LEU A 22 12.97 -8.54 -3.17
C LEU A 22 13.86 -9.66 -2.64
N TYR A 23 13.26 -10.59 -1.91
CA TYR A 23 13.89 -11.81 -1.43
C TYR A 23 13.06 -12.98 -1.96
N LEU A 24 13.63 -13.71 -2.92
CA LEU A 24 12.98 -14.88 -3.51
C LEU A 24 13.01 -16.06 -2.54
N ASN A 25 11.92 -16.81 -2.47
CA ASN A 25 11.85 -18.06 -1.74
C ASN A 25 12.45 -19.20 -2.58
N THR A 26 13.68 -19.55 -2.28
CA THR A 26 14.39 -20.66 -2.91
C THR A 26 14.14 -22.01 -2.22
N GLY A 27 13.42 -22.01 -1.10
CA GLY A 27 13.01 -23.20 -0.36
C GLY A 27 11.74 -23.84 -0.94
N THR A 28 10.87 -24.32 -0.06
CA THR A 28 9.56 -24.88 -0.42
C THR A 28 8.42 -24.00 0.08
N VAL A 29 7.17 -24.36 -0.26
CA VAL A 29 5.97 -23.67 0.23
C VAL A 29 5.84 -23.80 1.75
N THR A 30 6.17 -24.95 2.32
CA THR A 30 6.03 -25.22 3.77
C THR A 30 7.29 -24.92 4.57
N GLU A 31 8.44 -24.86 3.91
CA GLU A 31 9.74 -24.54 4.51
C GLU A 31 10.43 -23.46 3.66
N PRO A 32 10.05 -22.18 3.84
CA PRO A 32 10.58 -21.10 3.03
C PRO A 32 12.05 -20.80 3.38
N VAL A 33 12.87 -20.59 2.35
CA VAL A 33 14.25 -20.14 2.47
C VAL A 33 14.42 -18.90 1.60
N LEU A 34 14.71 -17.76 2.19
CA LEU A 34 14.84 -16.50 1.46
C LEU A 34 16.27 -16.29 0.97
N ALA A 35 16.43 -16.08 -0.33
CA ALA A 35 17.70 -15.68 -0.93
C ALA A 35 18.14 -14.29 -0.47
N ALA A 36 19.39 -13.93 -0.76
CA ALA A 36 19.88 -12.57 -0.53
C ALA A 36 19.03 -11.54 -1.28
N GLY A 37 18.70 -10.44 -0.61
CA GLY A 37 17.83 -9.42 -1.15
C GLY A 37 18.44 -8.72 -2.36
N VAL A 38 17.66 -8.57 -3.43
CA VAL A 38 18.00 -7.78 -4.62
C VAL A 38 17.17 -6.50 -4.65
N ARG A 39 17.74 -5.44 -5.22
CA ARG A 39 17.00 -4.18 -5.37
C ARG A 39 15.99 -4.29 -6.50
N VAL A 40 14.74 -3.93 -6.20
CA VAL A 40 13.70 -3.80 -7.21
C VAL A 40 13.95 -2.52 -8.02
N LEU A 41 13.88 -2.66 -9.34
CA LEU A 41 14.10 -1.58 -10.29
C LEU A 41 12.78 -1.16 -10.95
N SER A 42 12.65 0.12 -11.24
CA SER A 42 11.63 0.71 -12.09
C SER A 42 12.30 1.39 -13.28
N ALA A 43 11.95 0.97 -14.50
CA ALA A 43 12.56 1.43 -15.75
C ALA A 43 14.10 1.46 -15.68
N GLY A 44 14.71 0.39 -15.16
CA GLY A 44 16.16 0.23 -15.01
C GLY A 44 16.80 1.00 -13.85
N ASN A 45 16.01 1.77 -13.07
CA ASN A 45 16.53 2.56 -11.95
C ASN A 45 16.05 1.99 -10.62
N PRO A 46 16.87 1.96 -9.55
CA PRO A 46 16.40 1.56 -8.23
C PRO A 46 15.18 2.38 -7.80
N ILE A 47 14.16 1.71 -7.29
CA ILE A 47 13.09 2.42 -6.60
C ILE A 47 13.72 3.10 -5.39
N THR A 48 13.54 4.41 -5.29
CA THR A 48 13.99 5.17 -4.13
C THR A 48 12.82 5.95 -3.58
N GLY A 49 12.87 6.25 -2.28
CA GLY A 49 11.96 7.21 -1.66
C GLY A 49 12.22 8.66 -2.09
N LYS A 50 13.00 8.89 -3.16
CA LYS A 50 13.18 10.21 -3.76
C LYS A 50 12.12 10.38 -4.86
N PRO A 51 11.35 11.47 -4.84
CA PRO A 51 10.39 11.70 -5.89
C PRO A 51 11.10 11.86 -7.23
N VAL A 52 10.57 11.20 -8.26
CA VAL A 52 10.76 11.61 -9.65
C VAL A 52 10.10 12.99 -9.75
N ALA A 53 10.88 14.05 -9.54
CA ALA A 53 10.51 15.47 -9.62
C ALA A 53 9.00 15.76 -9.46
N LEU A 54 8.50 15.75 -8.22
CA LEU A 54 7.15 16.22 -7.94
C LEU A 54 7.13 17.74 -8.07
N ASN A 55 6.48 18.25 -9.12
CA ASN A 55 5.96 19.62 -9.14
C ASN A 55 4.72 19.62 -8.23
N ASP A 56 4.69 20.49 -7.23
CA ASP A 56 3.56 20.73 -6.32
C ASP A 56 2.36 21.45 -6.98
N GLY A 57 2.30 21.45 -8.33
CA GLY A 57 1.38 22.25 -9.11
C GLY A 57 1.75 23.74 -9.24
N SER A 58 2.80 24.21 -8.54
CA SER A 58 3.31 25.60 -8.64
C SER A 58 4.58 25.73 -9.50
N GLY A 59 5.11 24.61 -10.02
CA GLY A 59 6.33 24.59 -10.84
C GLY A 59 7.64 24.65 -10.03
N LYS A 60 7.57 24.49 -8.70
CA LYS A 60 8.74 24.54 -7.82
C LYS A 60 9.22 23.14 -7.46
N SER A 61 10.50 22.86 -7.75
CA SER A 61 11.18 21.61 -7.36
C SER A 61 11.35 21.56 -5.83
N ILE A 62 10.88 20.49 -5.20
CA ILE A 62 10.96 20.30 -3.75
C ILE A 62 12.36 19.75 -3.42
N SER A 63 13.07 20.40 -2.50
CA SER A 63 14.47 20.05 -2.20
C SER A 63 14.61 18.66 -1.53
N PRO A 64 15.68 17.89 -1.82
CA PRO A 64 15.86 16.51 -1.34
C PRO A 64 16.22 16.37 0.16
N GLN A 65 16.13 17.42 0.97
CA GLN A 65 16.82 17.51 2.27
C GLN A 65 15.92 17.33 3.50
N SER A 66 14.64 17.00 3.32
CA SER A 66 13.72 16.59 4.40
C SER A 66 13.29 15.13 4.29
N LEU A 67 14.19 14.25 3.82
CA LEU A 67 14.02 12.80 3.72
C LEU A 67 13.95 12.15 5.11
N MET A 68 12.90 12.45 5.88
CA MET A 68 12.53 11.66 7.04
C MET A 68 11.98 10.32 6.56
N GLY A 69 12.86 9.33 6.48
CA GLY A 69 12.57 7.90 6.53
C GLY A 69 11.27 7.47 5.87
N SER A 70 11.34 7.10 4.60
CA SER A 70 10.24 6.43 3.89
C SER A 70 9.96 5.11 4.60
N TYR A 71 9.04 5.09 5.56
CA TYR A 71 8.45 3.84 6.06
C TYR A 71 7.49 3.33 4.98
N SER A 72 8.04 3.05 3.80
CA SER A 72 7.32 2.63 2.61
C SER A 72 6.40 1.50 3.00
N LYS A 73 5.09 1.76 2.87
CA LYS A 73 4.09 0.72 2.97
C LYS A 73 3.87 0.24 1.55
N LEU A 74 4.19 -1.04 1.36
CA LEU A 74 4.11 -1.67 0.06
C LEU A 74 2.76 -2.38 -0.02
N HIS A 75 2.12 -2.26 -1.17
CA HIS A 75 1.03 -3.15 -1.56
C HIS A 75 1.35 -3.69 -2.94
N TRP A 76 1.07 -4.96 -3.15
CA TRP A 76 1.28 -5.65 -4.41
C TRP A 76 -0.09 -6.17 -4.85
N GLY A 77 -0.56 -5.71 -6.00
CA GLY A 77 -1.89 -6.05 -6.49
C GLY A 77 -2.23 -5.38 -7.81
N ASP A 78 -3.17 -5.96 -8.55
CA ASP A 78 -3.54 -5.49 -9.88
C ASP A 78 -4.42 -4.23 -9.82
N VAL A 79 -3.84 -3.10 -10.22
CA VAL A 79 -4.53 -1.80 -10.16
C VAL A 79 -5.64 -1.70 -11.19
N HIS A 80 -5.62 -2.51 -12.24
CA HIS A 80 -6.42 -2.27 -13.43
C HIS A 80 -6.96 -3.50 -14.15
N GLY A 81 -6.90 -4.66 -13.51
CA GLY A 81 -7.51 -5.90 -13.97
C GLY A 81 -6.91 -6.46 -15.25
N ASP A 82 -5.62 -6.24 -15.54
CA ASP A 82 -4.95 -6.90 -16.67
C ASP A 82 -4.32 -8.25 -16.29
N GLY A 83 -4.44 -8.67 -15.03
CA GLY A 83 -3.85 -9.88 -14.49
C GLY A 83 -2.38 -9.74 -14.10
N LEU A 84 -1.80 -8.54 -14.20
CA LEU A 84 -0.44 -8.24 -13.75
C LEU A 84 -0.50 -7.40 -12.48
N GLU A 85 -0.02 -7.98 -11.38
CA GLU A 85 0.06 -7.25 -10.12
C GLU A 85 1.08 -6.09 -10.21
N ASP A 86 0.68 -4.93 -9.70
CA ASP A 86 1.47 -3.71 -9.67
C ASP A 86 2.02 -3.42 -8.27
N LEU A 87 3.10 -2.65 -8.18
CA LEU A 87 3.66 -2.20 -6.90
C LEU A 87 3.14 -0.82 -6.52
N LEU A 88 2.53 -0.73 -5.35
CA LEU A 88 2.13 0.52 -4.71
C LEU A 88 3.08 0.83 -3.56
N VAL A 89 3.51 2.07 -3.50
CA VAL A 89 4.37 2.56 -2.42
C VAL A 89 3.73 3.80 -1.78
N GLY A 90 3.33 3.65 -0.52
CA GLY A 90 2.93 4.77 0.30
C GLY A 90 4.14 5.62 0.70
N GLN A 91 4.13 6.90 0.32
CA GLN A 91 5.22 7.84 0.55
C GLN A 91 4.71 9.14 1.18
N SER A 92 5.57 9.77 1.97
CA SER A 92 5.27 11.05 2.61
C SER A 92 6.40 12.03 2.41
N TYR A 93 6.04 13.25 2.01
CA TYR A 93 6.95 14.35 1.76
C TYR A 93 6.47 15.59 2.50
N GLY A 94 7.13 15.93 3.61
CA GLY A 94 6.66 16.99 4.51
C GLY A 94 5.23 16.70 5.00
N THR A 95 4.27 17.53 4.57
CA THR A 95 2.83 17.37 4.89
C THR A 95 2.03 16.66 3.79
N GLN A 96 2.65 16.39 2.63
CA GLN A 96 2.01 15.74 1.49
C GLN A 96 2.17 14.22 1.58
N ASN A 97 1.13 13.51 1.14
CA ASN A 97 1.08 12.05 1.16
C ASN A 97 0.71 11.55 -0.22
N HIS A 98 1.47 10.58 -0.70
CA HIS A 98 1.36 10.08 -2.05
C HIS A 98 1.31 8.56 -2.04
N ILE A 99 0.54 8.02 -2.97
CA ILE A 99 0.69 6.64 -3.41
C ILE A 99 1.41 6.70 -4.74
N VAL A 100 2.58 6.09 -4.79
CA VAL A 100 3.34 5.94 -6.03
C VAL A 100 3.05 4.55 -6.58
N VAL A 101 2.51 4.51 -7.79
CA VAL A 101 2.16 3.26 -8.49
C VAL A 101 3.24 2.98 -9.54
N TYR A 102 3.85 1.82 -9.42
CA TYR A 102 4.80 1.26 -10.36
C TYR A 102 4.09 0.13 -11.09
N ARG A 103 3.72 0.41 -12.35
CA ARG A 103 2.96 -0.55 -13.16
C ARG A 103 3.84 -1.71 -13.60
N ASN A 104 3.39 -2.94 -13.44
CA ASN A 104 4.01 -4.07 -14.09
C ASN A 104 3.66 -4.04 -15.59
N VAL A 105 4.69 -4.00 -16.42
CA VAL A 105 4.59 -4.03 -17.89
C VAL A 105 5.38 -5.21 -18.49
N GLY A 106 5.87 -6.10 -17.62
CA GLY A 106 6.52 -7.35 -17.99
C GLY A 106 5.48 -8.46 -18.11
N THR A 107 5.78 -9.60 -17.51
CA THR A 107 4.87 -10.75 -17.45
C THR A 107 4.57 -11.12 -16.00
N ILE A 108 3.68 -12.10 -15.80
CA ILE A 108 3.38 -12.66 -14.48
C ILE A 108 4.62 -13.36 -13.87
N ASP A 109 5.40 -14.09 -14.68
CA ASP A 109 6.60 -14.80 -14.20
C ASP A 109 7.84 -13.90 -14.11
N LYS A 110 7.80 -12.75 -14.78
CA LYS A 110 8.91 -11.79 -14.80
C LYS A 110 8.38 -10.36 -14.78
N PRO A 111 8.01 -9.84 -13.60
CA PRO A 111 7.55 -8.47 -13.47
C PRO A 111 8.62 -7.46 -13.90
N GLU A 112 8.22 -6.48 -14.70
CA GLU A 112 9.05 -5.35 -15.10
C GLU A 112 8.32 -4.05 -14.78
N LEU A 113 8.82 -3.28 -13.82
CA LEU A 113 8.11 -2.09 -13.35
C LEU A 113 8.40 -0.88 -14.24
N ALA A 114 7.35 -0.27 -14.81
CA ALA A 114 7.43 0.95 -15.59
C ALA A 114 7.77 2.17 -14.74
N LYS A 115 7.98 3.33 -15.40
CA LYS A 115 8.14 4.62 -14.73
C LYS A 115 6.91 4.90 -13.83
N PRO A 116 7.13 5.40 -12.60
CA PRO A 116 6.05 5.56 -11.65
C PRO A 116 5.03 6.63 -12.07
N LYS A 117 3.78 6.40 -11.70
CA LYS A 117 2.75 7.44 -11.65
C LYS A 117 2.45 7.77 -10.20
N THR A 118 2.32 9.06 -9.88
CA THR A 118 2.00 9.49 -8.53
C THR A 118 0.53 9.84 -8.43
N PHE A 119 -0.16 9.23 -7.49
CA PHE A 119 -1.49 9.62 -7.05
C PHE A 119 -1.35 10.40 -5.75
N THR A 120 -1.70 11.69 -5.79
CA THR A 120 -1.72 12.53 -4.60
C THR A 120 -2.99 12.23 -3.83
N LEU A 121 -2.84 11.80 -2.58
CA LEU A 121 -3.97 11.56 -1.71
C LEU A 121 -4.55 12.87 -1.20
N ALA A 122 -5.80 12.82 -0.74
CA ALA A 122 -6.37 13.88 0.07
C ALA A 122 -5.43 14.21 1.24
N LYS A 123 -5.40 15.47 1.68
CA LYS A 123 -4.52 15.90 2.77
C LYS A 123 -4.83 15.11 4.05
N LEU A 124 -3.85 14.32 4.50
CA LEU A 124 -3.97 13.48 5.70
C LEU A 124 -3.55 14.24 6.94
N SER A 125 -4.15 13.90 8.09
CA SER A 125 -3.84 14.54 9.38
C SER A 125 -2.43 14.23 9.89
N LYS A 126 -1.89 13.04 9.61
CA LYS A 126 -0.50 12.63 9.88
C LYS A 126 0.00 11.65 8.81
N SER A 127 1.30 11.72 8.51
CA SER A 127 1.96 11.15 7.35
C SER A 127 2.39 9.68 7.52
N ARG A 128 2.50 8.95 6.40
CA ARG A 128 2.82 7.51 6.15
C ARG A 128 1.61 6.72 5.68
N PRO A 129 1.14 6.97 4.44
CA PRO A 129 0.02 6.24 3.88
C PRO A 129 0.35 4.76 3.76
N SER A 130 -0.62 3.91 4.08
CA SER A 130 -0.55 2.45 3.97
C SER A 130 -1.66 2.00 3.02
N PRO A 131 -1.42 1.99 1.71
CA PRO A 131 -2.45 1.65 0.73
C PRO A 131 -2.75 0.15 0.75
N TYR A 132 -3.96 -0.18 0.34
CA TYR A 132 -4.42 -1.50 -0.07
C TYR A 132 -5.38 -1.29 -1.25
N LEU A 133 -5.23 -2.11 -2.29
CA LEU A 133 -6.15 -2.14 -3.44
C LEU A 133 -6.91 -3.47 -3.48
N GLY A 134 -8.19 -3.38 -3.82
CA GLY A 134 -9.06 -4.54 -4.05
C GLY A 134 -10.48 -4.09 -4.33
N ASP A 135 -11.37 -5.01 -4.64
CA ASP A 135 -12.81 -4.73 -4.68
C ASP A 135 -13.34 -4.65 -3.25
N LEU A 136 -13.64 -3.44 -2.78
CA LEU A 136 -13.94 -3.16 -1.37
C LEU A 136 -15.41 -2.86 -1.14
N ASP A 137 -16.15 -2.50 -2.17
CA ASP A 137 -17.59 -2.30 -2.12
C ASP A 137 -18.42 -3.30 -2.94
N GLY A 138 -17.75 -4.30 -3.54
CA GLY A 138 -18.37 -5.45 -4.19
C GLY A 138 -18.88 -5.14 -5.61
N ASP A 139 -18.40 -4.06 -6.23
CA ASP A 139 -18.84 -3.63 -7.56
C ASP A 139 -17.94 -4.13 -8.71
N GLY A 140 -16.95 -4.96 -8.38
CA GLY A 140 -16.01 -5.56 -9.33
C GLY A 140 -14.91 -4.62 -9.81
N LYS A 141 -14.79 -3.40 -9.26
CA LYS A 141 -13.69 -2.47 -9.57
C LYS A 141 -12.70 -2.36 -8.42
N PRO A 142 -11.40 -2.19 -8.71
CA PRO A 142 -10.39 -2.03 -7.66
C PRO A 142 -10.52 -0.64 -7.01
N ASP A 143 -11.03 -0.63 -5.78
CA ASP A 143 -11.01 0.49 -4.85
C ASP A 143 -9.68 0.57 -4.10
N MET A 144 -9.45 1.70 -3.41
CA MET A 144 -8.30 1.87 -2.53
C MET A 144 -8.75 2.19 -1.10
N ILE A 145 -8.19 1.48 -0.13
CA ILE A 145 -8.23 1.87 1.28
C ILE A 145 -6.81 2.21 1.76
N CYS A 146 -6.70 3.23 2.59
CA CYS A 146 -5.41 3.75 3.03
C CYS A 146 -5.42 4.06 4.52
N GLY A 147 -4.59 3.31 5.26
CA GLY A 147 -4.29 3.59 6.67
C GLY A 147 -3.28 4.74 6.79
N THR A 148 -3.25 5.38 7.96
CA THR A 148 -2.31 6.48 8.25
C THR A 148 -1.66 6.30 9.62
N ASP A 149 -0.54 6.98 9.87
CA ASP A 149 0.00 7.10 11.24
C ASP A 149 -0.92 7.97 12.14
N GLY A 150 -1.86 8.69 11.55
CA GLY A 150 -2.96 9.36 12.25
C GLY A 150 -4.11 8.41 12.57
N LYS A 151 -5.25 9.01 12.94
CA LYS A 151 -6.50 8.29 13.21
C LYS A 151 -7.39 8.10 11.98
N ASP A 152 -6.94 8.60 10.83
CA ASP A 152 -7.71 8.53 9.60
C ASP A 152 -7.46 7.18 8.92
N ILE A 153 -8.54 6.53 8.52
CA ILE A 153 -8.58 5.46 7.51
C ILE A 153 -9.38 6.03 6.35
N LEU A 154 -8.78 6.07 5.16
CA LEU A 154 -9.40 6.67 3.99
C LEU A 154 -9.81 5.60 2.99
N PHE A 155 -11.05 5.66 2.54
CA PHE A 155 -11.58 4.89 1.45
C PHE A 155 -11.67 5.76 0.19
N TYR A 156 -11.28 5.20 -0.94
CA TYR A 156 -11.36 5.82 -2.25
C TYR A 156 -12.09 4.85 -3.18
N ARG A 157 -13.36 5.14 -3.43
CA ARG A 157 -14.14 4.44 -4.44
C ARG A 157 -13.57 4.67 -5.83
N ASN A 158 -13.46 3.60 -6.61
CA ASN A 158 -13.15 3.67 -8.02
C ASN A 158 -14.39 4.08 -8.83
N THR A 159 -14.41 5.31 -9.32
CA THR A 159 -15.49 5.83 -10.18
C THR A 159 -15.20 5.67 -11.68
N GLY A 160 -14.07 5.05 -12.02
CA GLY A 160 -13.66 4.73 -13.38
C GLY A 160 -14.09 3.33 -13.80
N THR A 161 -13.30 2.73 -14.69
CA THR A 161 -13.42 1.31 -15.05
C THR A 161 -12.31 0.52 -14.35
N VAL A 162 -12.38 -0.81 -14.43
CA VAL A 162 -11.28 -1.70 -14.04
C VAL A 162 -9.99 -1.27 -14.74
N SER A 163 -9.98 -1.22 -16.08
CA SER A 163 -8.78 -0.85 -16.86
C SER A 163 -8.30 0.60 -16.74
N LYS A 164 -9.12 1.51 -16.21
CA LYS A 164 -8.83 2.94 -16.06
C LYS A 164 -9.43 3.45 -14.75
N PRO A 165 -8.85 3.07 -13.60
CA PRO A 165 -9.40 3.42 -12.29
C PRO A 165 -9.34 4.93 -12.06
N LYS A 166 -10.30 5.46 -11.30
CA LYS A 166 -10.36 6.86 -10.88
C LYS A 166 -10.75 6.95 -9.42
N TRP A 167 -9.92 7.61 -8.62
CA TRP A 167 -10.14 7.82 -7.18
C TRP A 167 -10.26 9.31 -6.86
N PRO A 168 -11.36 9.97 -7.27
CA PRO A 168 -11.46 11.43 -7.25
C PRO A 168 -11.57 12.03 -5.84
N LYS A 169 -12.05 11.25 -4.87
CA LYS A 169 -12.36 11.74 -3.52
C LYS A 169 -12.10 10.66 -2.48
N ALA A 170 -11.58 11.10 -1.34
CA ALA A 170 -11.45 10.28 -0.15
C ALA A 170 -12.69 10.41 0.74
N GLU A 171 -13.09 9.29 1.32
CA GLU A 171 -14.07 9.21 2.41
C GLU A 171 -13.38 8.68 3.66
N LYS A 172 -13.66 9.28 4.81
CA LYS A 172 -13.15 8.77 6.09
C LYS A 172 -14.00 7.57 6.50
N LEU A 173 -13.39 6.40 6.57
CA LEU A 173 -14.08 5.21 7.03
C LEU A 173 -14.36 5.34 8.53
N LYS A 174 -15.63 5.15 8.90
CA LYS A 174 -16.08 5.24 10.30
C LYS A 174 -16.29 3.84 10.86
N LEU A 175 -15.20 3.20 11.25
CA LEU A 175 -15.23 1.90 11.90
C LEU A 175 -15.75 2.02 13.34
N LYS A 176 -16.61 1.07 13.74
CA LYS A 176 -17.16 0.96 15.09
C LYS A 176 -17.25 -0.51 15.46
N GLY A 177 -16.88 -0.82 16.70
CA GLY A 177 -16.97 -2.17 17.26
C GLY A 177 -16.75 -2.12 18.77
N PRO A 178 -17.11 -3.19 19.50
CA PRO A 178 -16.86 -3.28 20.94
C PRO A 178 -15.38 -3.04 21.25
N GLY A 179 -15.08 -2.04 22.08
CA GLY A 179 -13.71 -1.72 22.50
C GLY A 179 -12.84 -0.98 21.47
N PHE A 180 -13.26 -0.85 20.21
CA PHE A 180 -12.50 -0.14 19.19
C PHE A 180 -12.42 1.36 19.50
N GLN A 181 -11.21 1.86 19.75
CA GLN A 181 -10.97 3.25 20.18
C GLN A 181 -10.36 4.13 19.09
N ASN A 182 -10.23 3.60 17.86
CA ASN A 182 -9.59 4.26 16.72
C ASN A 182 -8.19 4.79 17.11
N GLY A 183 -7.24 3.86 17.17
CA GLY A 183 -5.85 4.14 17.51
C GLY A 183 -5.10 4.91 16.42
N TYR A 184 -3.80 4.65 16.34
CA TYR A 184 -2.88 5.29 15.41
C TYR A 184 -2.15 4.21 14.59
N ARG A 185 -1.54 4.61 13.47
CA ARG A 185 -0.73 3.71 12.60
C ARG A 185 -1.50 2.52 12.07
N HIS A 186 -2.70 2.81 11.57
CA HIS A 186 -3.54 1.81 10.95
C HIS A 186 -2.78 1.05 9.85
N ARG A 187 -2.75 -0.27 9.98
CA ARG A 187 -2.32 -1.24 8.96
C ARG A 187 -3.52 -2.10 8.65
N LEU A 188 -3.81 -2.23 7.36
CA LEU A 188 -5.07 -2.77 6.88
C LEU A 188 -4.78 -3.95 5.96
N THR A 189 -5.60 -4.99 6.07
CA THR A 189 -5.71 -6.01 5.02
C THR A 189 -7.18 -6.34 4.85
N VAL A 190 -7.57 -6.66 3.62
CA VAL A 190 -8.93 -6.98 3.26
C VAL A 190 -8.96 -8.40 2.73
N THR A 191 -9.87 -9.21 3.24
CA THR A 191 -10.01 -10.61 2.87
C THR A 191 -11.39 -11.07 3.29
N ASP A 192 -11.98 -12.04 2.60
CA ASP A 192 -13.16 -12.76 3.11
C ASP A 192 -12.70 -13.71 4.22
N TRP A 193 -12.77 -13.26 5.48
CA TRP A 193 -12.21 -13.96 6.64
C TRP A 193 -13.17 -15.04 7.14
N ASN A 194 -14.47 -14.81 7.02
CA ASN A 194 -15.52 -15.74 7.46
C ASN A 194 -16.10 -16.61 6.34
N GLU A 195 -15.58 -16.51 5.11
CA GLU A 195 -16.00 -17.24 3.92
C GLU A 195 -17.47 -16.96 3.52
N ASP A 196 -17.97 -15.76 3.79
CA ASP A 196 -19.35 -15.36 3.46
C ASP A 196 -19.49 -14.70 2.08
N GLY A 197 -18.38 -14.58 1.34
CA GLY A 197 -18.30 -13.95 0.04
C GLY A 197 -18.19 -12.43 0.08
N LYS A 198 -18.09 -11.81 1.26
CA LYS A 198 -17.91 -10.37 1.42
C LYS A 198 -16.51 -10.06 1.93
N SER A 199 -16.00 -8.91 1.50
CA SER A 199 -14.73 -8.38 1.98
C SER A 199 -14.81 -7.99 3.46
N ASP A 200 -14.05 -8.68 4.32
CA ASP A 200 -13.81 -8.30 5.71
C ASP A 200 -12.54 -7.44 5.83
N LEU A 201 -12.47 -6.60 6.86
CA LEU A 201 -11.34 -5.73 7.12
C LEU A 201 -10.64 -6.10 8.43
N LEU A 202 -9.38 -6.48 8.33
CA LEU A 202 -8.48 -6.60 9.47
C LEU A 202 -7.69 -5.29 9.65
N VAL A 203 -7.73 -4.74 10.85
CA VAL A 203 -7.09 -3.47 11.20
C VAL A 203 -6.14 -3.66 12.36
N GLY A 204 -4.85 -3.56 12.09
CA GLY A 204 -3.84 -3.37 13.12
C GLY A 204 -3.77 -1.89 13.50
N ASP A 205 -3.81 -1.57 14.78
CA ASP A 205 -3.51 -0.23 15.29
C ASP A 205 -2.61 -0.32 16.53
N TYR A 206 -2.12 0.85 16.98
CA TYR A 206 -1.69 0.97 18.36
C TYR A 206 -2.47 2.07 19.05
N TYR A 207 -2.78 1.84 20.32
CA TYR A 207 -3.50 2.76 21.17
C TYR A 207 -2.61 3.19 22.33
N GLN A 208 -2.65 4.48 22.67
CA GLN A 208 -1.90 5.04 23.79
C GLN A 208 -2.85 5.76 24.74
N LYS A 209 -2.81 5.38 26.02
CA LYS A 209 -3.61 6.00 27.08
C LYS A 209 -2.84 5.98 28.40
N ASN A 210 -2.78 7.15 29.05
CA ASN A 210 -2.10 7.33 30.34
C ASN A 210 -0.67 6.76 30.39
N GLY A 211 0.09 6.92 29.30
CA GLY A 211 1.47 6.42 29.20
C GLY A 211 1.60 4.93 28.81
N SER A 212 0.52 4.14 28.85
CA SER A 212 0.51 2.76 28.37
C SER A 212 0.32 2.70 26.85
N ILE A 213 1.02 1.77 26.19
CA ILE A 213 0.93 1.50 24.75
C ILE A 213 0.43 0.07 24.57
N SER A 214 -0.61 -0.11 23.75
CA SER A 214 -1.12 -1.42 23.35
C SER A 214 -1.15 -1.50 21.83
N GLY A 215 -0.62 -2.58 21.26
CA GLY A 215 -0.88 -2.94 19.87
C GLY A 215 -2.14 -3.78 19.81
N ASN A 216 -3.06 -3.47 18.91
CA ASN A 216 -4.32 -4.19 18.77
C ASN A 216 -4.51 -4.67 17.33
N LEU A 217 -5.28 -5.74 17.20
CA LEU A 217 -5.80 -6.24 15.93
C LEU A 217 -7.32 -6.32 16.04
N TRP A 218 -8.00 -5.73 15.06
CA TRP A 218 -9.45 -5.67 14.99
C TRP A 218 -9.94 -6.35 13.73
N LEU A 219 -11.03 -7.11 13.82
CA LEU A 219 -11.74 -7.68 12.69
C LEU A 219 -13.08 -6.96 12.53
N PHE A 220 -13.35 -6.45 11.34
CA PHE A 220 -14.63 -5.88 10.96
C PHE A 220 -15.20 -6.73 9.83
N LEU A 221 -16.30 -7.42 10.10
CA LEU A 221 -16.96 -8.23 9.10
C LEU A 221 -17.69 -7.34 8.06
N GLY A 222 -17.60 -7.74 6.80
CA GLY A 222 -18.37 -7.21 5.68
C GLY A 222 -19.86 -7.32 5.93
N LYS A 223 -20.64 -6.43 5.30
CA LYS A 223 -22.11 -6.38 5.45
C LYS A 223 -22.82 -6.62 4.15
#